data_AF-A0AA85F3Z4-F1
#
_entry.id   AF-A0AA85F3Z4-F1
#
_cell.length_a   1.000
_cell.length_b   1.000
_cell.length_c   1.000
_cell.angle_alpha   90.00
_cell.angle_beta   90.00
_cell.angle_gamma   90.00
#
_symmetry.space_group_name_H-M   'P 1'
#
loop_
_entity.id
_entity.type
_entity.pdbx_description
1 polymer ?
#
loop_
_entity_poly.entity_id
_entity_poly.type
_entity_poly.pdbx_seq_one_letter_code
_entity_poly.pdbx_strand_id
1 'polypeptide(L)'
;MFLSSLFAESHIFKYKGCDPDEHGTHKAISSSQLGCYSKLVEYELIREVILDMAYEYELNLLTCHESDIYCTVARIWTECHVSKEIEETCFYSKEDCGNKIISDILSILHTRMEKKLDERLVLFGDDNQDQSQSNHSVGVEKLQKRKNELSTELRRLQASFTEIVSRICSTSSRLFREYRHLVWPRMSRQALAVLTEQAKALLLRVKSLQKSIEYSASQPSETLNILKEIHE
;
A
#
# COMPACT_ATOMS: atom_id res chain seq x y z
N MET A 1 1.45 0.13 3.96
CA MET A 1 2.25 -1.02 3.46
C MET A 1 1.28 -2.17 3.39
N PHE A 2 0.98 -2.68 2.20
CA PHE A 2 -0.11 -3.64 1.98
C PHE A 2 0.17 -4.96 2.72
N LEU A 3 -0.83 -5.44 3.47
CA LEU A 3 -0.83 -6.70 4.24
C LEU A 3 -0.73 -7.97 3.35
N SER A 4 -0.52 -7.80 2.05
CA SER A 4 -0.35 -8.87 1.06
C SER A 4 0.85 -9.79 1.32
N SER A 5 1.70 -9.50 2.32
CA SER A 5 2.82 -10.36 2.72
C SER A 5 2.54 -11.24 3.95
N LEU A 6 1.40 -11.11 4.63
CA LEU A 6 1.12 -11.86 5.87
C LEU A 6 0.80 -13.33 5.62
N PHE A 7 0.20 -13.67 4.48
CA PHE A 7 -0.21 -15.03 4.15
C PHE A 7 0.80 -15.80 3.28
N ALA A 8 1.70 -15.10 2.59
CA ALA A 8 2.68 -15.72 1.69
C ALA A 8 3.90 -16.34 2.42
N GLU A 9 4.12 -16.07 3.71
CA GLU A 9 5.35 -16.45 4.43
C GLU A 9 5.14 -17.48 5.56
N SER A 10 3.99 -18.14 5.64
CA SER A 10 3.71 -19.19 6.63
C SER A 10 4.65 -20.41 6.53
N HIS A 11 5.45 -20.52 5.46
CA HIS A 11 6.43 -21.60 5.26
C HIS A 11 7.80 -21.41 5.95
N ILE A 12 8.06 -20.32 6.69
CA ILE A 12 9.39 -20.06 7.27
C ILE A 12 9.50 -20.36 8.78
N PHE A 13 8.44 -20.83 9.45
CA PHE A 13 8.55 -21.23 10.87
C PHE A 13 9.05 -22.67 11.05
N LYS A 14 10.28 -22.95 10.60
CA LYS A 14 11.11 -24.00 11.23
C LYS A 14 11.88 -23.37 12.37
N TYR A 15 11.28 -23.36 13.55
CA TYR A 15 11.94 -23.01 14.81
C TYR A 15 13.09 -24.01 15.05
N LYS A 16 14.34 -23.57 14.82
CA LYS A 16 15.51 -24.26 15.34
C LYS A 16 15.82 -23.60 16.68
N GLY A 17 15.52 -24.32 17.76
CA GLY A 17 15.71 -23.85 19.12
C GLY A 17 17.12 -23.30 19.34
N CYS A 18 17.22 -22.14 19.97
CA CYS A 18 18.46 -21.69 20.57
C CYS A 18 18.39 -22.06 22.05
N ASP A 19 19.29 -22.95 22.45
CA ASP A 19 19.63 -23.19 23.84
C ASP A 19 19.93 -21.85 24.55
N PRO A 20 19.53 -21.70 25.82
CA PRO A 20 19.92 -20.56 26.62
C PRO A 20 21.39 -20.73 27.02
N ASP A 21 22.30 -20.08 26.30
CA ASP A 21 23.66 -19.90 26.82
C ASP A 21 23.58 -19.01 28.07
N GLU A 22 23.83 -19.65 29.21
CA GLU A 22 24.16 -19.04 30.48
C GLU A 22 25.39 -18.15 30.31
N HIS A 23 25.23 -16.90 29.88
CA HIS A 23 26.07 -15.77 30.29
C HIS A 23 25.51 -14.47 29.74
N GLY A 24 25.15 -13.58 30.67
CA GLY A 24 24.60 -12.25 30.40
C GLY A 24 25.48 -11.43 29.48
N THR A 25 25.12 -11.38 28.20
CA THR A 25 25.51 -10.33 27.27
C THR A 25 24.30 -9.99 26.43
N HIS A 26 23.71 -8.82 26.65
CA HIS A 26 22.62 -8.29 25.84
C HIS A 26 23.11 -8.08 24.41
N LYS A 27 22.92 -9.11 23.57
CA LYS A 27 23.17 -9.06 22.13
C LYS A 27 22.20 -8.04 21.53
N ALA A 28 22.72 -7.05 20.82
CA ALA A 28 21.91 -6.06 20.13
C ALA A 28 20.97 -6.79 19.16
N ILE A 29 19.66 -6.62 19.34
CA ILE A 29 18.63 -7.24 18.50
C ILE A 29 18.84 -6.72 17.07
N SER A 30 19.13 -7.62 16.13
CA SER A 30 19.30 -7.24 14.72
C SER A 30 17.99 -6.73 14.13
N SER A 31 18.05 -5.92 13.07
CA SER A 31 16.83 -5.47 12.37
C SER A 31 15.96 -6.63 11.89
N SER A 32 16.57 -7.78 11.55
CA SER A 32 15.85 -9.02 11.21
C SER A 32 15.15 -9.66 12.41
N GLN A 33 15.74 -9.60 13.61
CA GLN A 33 15.11 -10.08 14.84
C GLN A 33 13.95 -9.16 15.25
N LEU A 34 14.11 -7.83 15.11
CA LEU A 34 13.03 -6.88 15.40
C LEU A 34 11.81 -7.10 14.48
N GLY A 35 12.03 -7.37 13.19
CA GLY A 35 10.97 -7.73 12.26
C GLY A 35 10.27 -9.05 12.63
N CYS A 36 11.02 -10.03 13.13
CA CYS A 36 10.46 -11.30 13.63
C CYS A 36 9.58 -11.09 14.87
N TYR A 37 10.04 -10.27 15.83
CA TYR A 37 9.25 -9.94 17.03
C TYR A 37 7.97 -9.17 16.67
N SER A 38 8.01 -8.24 15.71
CA SER A 38 6.81 -7.51 15.25
C SER A 38 5.76 -8.48 14.71
N LYS A 39 6.16 -9.40 13.82
CA LYS A 39 5.25 -10.40 13.24
C LYS A 39 4.67 -11.34 14.29
N LEU A 40 5.45 -11.72 15.30
CA LEU A 40 4.97 -12.54 16.41
C LEU A 40 3.94 -11.80 17.25
N VAL A 41 4.18 -10.53 17.56
CA VAL A 41 3.22 -9.68 18.30
C VAL A 41 1.91 -9.53 17.52
N GLU A 42 1.99 -9.27 16.22
CA GLU A 42 0.81 -9.20 15.35
C GLU A 42 0.02 -10.52 15.36
N TYR A 43 0.70 -11.66 15.22
CA TYR A 43 0.06 -12.98 15.28
C TYR A 43 -0.65 -13.24 16.62
N GLU A 44 0.00 -12.93 17.75
CA GLU A 44 -0.60 -13.11 19.08
C GLU A 44 -1.80 -12.17 19.29
N LEU A 45 -1.76 -10.94 18.76
CA LEU A 45 -2.88 -10.01 18.83
C LEU A 45 -4.08 -10.50 18.01
N ILE A 46 -3.84 -10.98 16.79
CA ILE A 46 -4.91 -11.56 15.94
C ILE A 46 -5.53 -12.76 16.66
N ARG A 47 -4.69 -13.64 17.21
CA ARG A 47 -5.15 -14.81 17.97
C ARG A 47 -6.02 -14.42 19.17
N GLU A 48 -5.61 -13.42 19.95
CA GLU A 48 -6.36 -12.93 21.10
C GLU A 48 -7.71 -12.32 20.68
N VAL A 49 -7.71 -11.50 19.63
CA VAL A 49 -8.94 -10.89 19.10
C VAL A 49 -9.93 -11.95 18.63
N ILE A 50 -9.46 -13.00 17.94
CA ILE A 50 -10.32 -14.11 17.51
C ILE A 50 -10.91 -14.85 18.71
N LEU A 51 -10.14 -15.05 19.79
CA LEU A 51 -10.62 -15.70 21.01
C LEU A 51 -11.66 -14.84 21.74
N ASP A 52 -11.46 -13.53 21.82
CA ASP A 52 -12.42 -12.60 22.40
C ASP A 52 -13.73 -12.59 21.60
N MET A 53 -13.61 -12.54 20.26
CA MET A 53 -14.78 -12.62 19.39
C MET A 53 -15.49 -13.97 19.52
N ALA A 54 -14.77 -15.08 19.69
CA ALA A 54 -15.37 -16.39 19.94
C ALA A 54 -16.16 -16.38 21.26
N TYR A 55 -15.57 -15.81 22.31
CA TYR A 55 -16.24 -15.70 23.61
C TYR A 55 -17.49 -14.82 23.53
N GLU A 56 -17.41 -13.66 22.87
CA GLU A 56 -18.55 -12.77 22.66
C GLU A 56 -19.63 -13.40 21.78
N TYR A 57 -19.24 -14.18 20.77
CA TYR A 57 -20.16 -14.91 19.90
C TYR A 57 -20.98 -15.95 20.67
N GLU A 58 -20.32 -16.78 21.49
CA GLU A 58 -20.99 -17.78 22.34
C GLU A 58 -21.94 -17.15 23.36
N LEU A 59 -21.64 -15.92 23.81
CA LEU A 59 -22.49 -15.15 24.71
C LEU A 59 -23.57 -14.31 23.99
N ASN A 60 -23.66 -14.38 22.66
CA ASN A 60 -24.54 -13.53 21.84
C ASN A 60 -24.35 -12.02 22.11
N LEU A 61 -23.12 -11.60 22.37
CA LEU A 61 -22.74 -10.19 22.56
C LEU A 61 -22.34 -9.50 21.26
N LEU A 62 -22.05 -10.28 20.21
CA LEU A 62 -21.77 -9.75 18.88
C LEU A 62 -23.06 -9.32 18.17
N THR A 63 -22.97 -8.26 17.37
CA THR A 63 -24.01 -7.96 16.38
C THR A 63 -24.12 -9.09 15.34
N CYS A 64 -25.23 -9.16 14.59
CA CYS A 64 -25.35 -10.11 13.49
C CYS A 64 -24.21 -9.96 12.47
N HIS A 65 -23.82 -8.72 12.16
CA HIS A 65 -22.73 -8.43 11.25
C HIS A 65 -21.36 -8.86 11.80
N GLU A 66 -21.06 -8.59 13.08
CA GLU A 66 -19.83 -9.06 13.71
C GLU A 66 -19.78 -10.59 13.82
N SER A 67 -20.92 -11.23 14.00
CA SER A 67 -21.05 -12.69 14.03
C SER A 67 -20.67 -13.31 12.68
N ASP A 68 -21.17 -12.75 11.57
CA ASP A 68 -20.82 -13.19 10.22
C ASP A 68 -19.31 -13.01 9.94
N ILE A 69 -18.75 -11.89 10.41
CA ILE A 69 -17.32 -11.60 10.30
C ILE A 69 -16.50 -12.58 11.14
N TYR A 70 -16.90 -12.83 12.40
CA TYR A 70 -16.25 -13.82 13.26
C TYR A 70 -16.23 -15.21 12.61
N CYS A 71 -17.38 -15.70 12.13
CA CYS A 71 -17.47 -17.00 11.47
C CYS A 71 -16.53 -17.09 10.25
N THR A 72 -16.45 -16.01 9.47
CA THR A 72 -15.55 -15.93 8.31
C THR A 72 -14.08 -15.95 8.72
N VAL A 73 -13.70 -15.15 9.70
CA VAL A 73 -12.32 -15.07 10.21
C VAL A 73 -11.91 -16.38 10.87
N ALA A 74 -12.78 -16.99 11.68
CA ALA A 74 -12.53 -18.28 12.33
C ALA A 74 -12.30 -19.38 11.30
N ARG A 75 -13.10 -19.43 10.23
CA ARG A 75 -12.91 -20.37 9.12
C ARG A 75 -11.54 -20.18 8.46
N ILE A 76 -11.19 -18.95 8.10
CA ILE A 76 -9.88 -18.63 7.50
C ILE A 76 -8.74 -19.02 8.44
N TRP A 77 -8.85 -18.67 9.73
CA TRP A 77 -7.86 -19.01 10.74
C TRP A 77 -7.67 -20.53 10.84
N THR A 78 -8.74 -21.31 10.91
CA THR A 78 -8.67 -22.77 10.95
C THR A 78 -8.06 -23.34 9.68
N GLU A 79 -8.46 -22.88 8.49
CA GLU A 79 -7.89 -23.31 7.22
C GLU A 79 -6.38 -23.06 7.17
N CYS A 80 -5.91 -21.88 7.60
CA CYS A 80 -4.49 -21.55 7.63
C CYS A 80 -3.66 -22.43 8.58
N HIS A 81 -4.25 -22.94 9.67
CA HIS A 81 -3.53 -23.71 10.70
C HIS A 81 -3.65 -25.23 10.53
N VAL A 82 -4.69 -25.71 9.83
CA VAL A 82 -4.98 -27.14 9.67
C VAL A 82 -4.58 -27.66 8.29
N SER A 83 -4.66 -26.83 7.24
CA SER A 83 -4.36 -27.26 5.87
C SER A 83 -2.86 -27.27 5.57
N LYS A 84 -2.35 -28.40 5.05
CA LYS A 84 -0.93 -28.54 4.63
C LYS A 84 -0.62 -27.89 3.28
N GLU A 85 -1.64 -27.58 2.49
CA GLU A 85 -1.54 -26.96 1.17
C GLU A 85 -2.54 -25.79 1.13
N ILE A 86 -2.03 -24.57 1.30
CA ILE A 86 -2.83 -23.36 1.12
C ILE A 86 -2.66 -22.95 -0.35
N GLU A 87 -3.61 -23.29 -1.21
CA GLU A 87 -3.70 -22.59 -2.49
C GLU A 87 -4.18 -21.16 -2.20
N GLU A 88 -3.38 -20.15 -2.58
CA GLU A 88 -3.69 -18.71 -2.46
C GLU A 88 -5.01 -18.30 -3.16
N THR A 89 -5.67 -19.23 -3.85
CA THR A 89 -6.91 -19.08 -4.62
C THR A 89 -8.15 -18.83 -3.77
N CYS A 90 -8.13 -19.11 -2.45
CA CYS A 90 -9.33 -18.94 -1.60
C CYS A 90 -9.69 -17.48 -1.27
N PHE A 91 -8.78 -16.51 -1.48
CA PHE A 91 -8.95 -15.14 -0.98
C PHE A 91 -9.54 -14.15 -2.00
N TYR A 92 -9.69 -14.55 -3.27
CA TYR A 92 -10.14 -13.64 -4.33
C TYR A 92 -11.26 -14.27 -5.18
N SER A 93 -12.47 -14.36 -4.61
CA SER A 93 -13.67 -14.41 -5.47
C SER A 93 -13.74 -13.10 -6.25
N LYS A 94 -13.86 -13.18 -7.58
CA LYS A 94 -13.96 -12.03 -8.52
C LYS A 94 -15.30 -11.29 -8.43
N GLU A 95 -15.92 -11.25 -7.27
CA GLU A 95 -17.22 -10.61 -7.05
C GLU A 95 -17.04 -9.33 -6.22
N ASP A 96 -17.66 -8.24 -6.66
CA ASP A 96 -17.65 -6.92 -5.98
C ASP A 96 -18.07 -7.01 -4.50
N CYS A 97 -18.85 -8.04 -4.13
CA CYS A 97 -19.25 -8.32 -2.75
C CYS A 97 -18.07 -8.75 -1.86
N GLY A 98 -17.07 -9.45 -2.42
CA GLY A 98 -15.91 -9.95 -1.68
C GLY A 98 -14.99 -8.82 -1.18
N ASN A 99 -14.86 -7.74 -1.95
CA ASN A 99 -14.02 -6.60 -1.58
C ASN A 99 -14.56 -5.84 -0.36
N LYS A 100 -15.89 -5.70 -0.25
CA LYS A 100 -16.54 -5.05 0.89
C LYS A 100 -16.39 -5.88 2.16
N ILE A 101 -16.63 -7.18 2.08
CA ILE A 101 -16.50 -8.11 3.22
C ILE A 101 -15.06 -8.13 3.76
N ILE A 102 -14.06 -8.17 2.87
CA ILE A 102 -12.64 -8.10 3.28
C ILE A 102 -12.34 -6.77 3.96
N SER A 103 -12.85 -5.65 3.44
CA SER A 103 -12.67 -4.34 4.06
C SER A 103 -13.29 -4.27 5.47
N ASP A 104 -14.48 -4.84 5.64
CA ASP A 104 -15.18 -4.86 6.94
C ASP A 104 -14.43 -5.74 7.95
N ILE A 105 -13.95 -6.92 7.52
CA ILE A 105 -13.08 -7.80 8.34
C ILE A 105 -11.83 -7.05 8.80
N LEU A 106 -11.13 -6.38 7.87
CA LEU A 106 -9.91 -5.64 8.18
C LEU A 106 -10.18 -4.52 9.17
N SER A 107 -11.28 -3.79 9.00
CA SER A 107 -11.64 -2.70 9.92
C SER A 107 -11.90 -3.21 11.33
N ILE A 108 -12.67 -4.30 11.48
CA ILE A 108 -13.02 -4.84 12.80
C ILE A 108 -11.78 -5.40 13.51
N LEU A 109 -10.95 -6.16 12.80
CA LEU A 109 -9.71 -6.68 13.36
C LEU A 109 -8.77 -5.54 13.77
N HIS A 110 -8.62 -4.51 12.94
CA HIS A 110 -7.78 -3.35 13.25
C HIS A 110 -8.23 -2.66 14.53
N THR A 111 -9.50 -2.27 14.63
CA THR A 111 -10.03 -1.57 15.81
C THR A 111 -9.90 -2.41 17.08
N ARG A 112 -10.17 -3.73 17.01
CA ARG A 112 -10.04 -4.62 18.18
C ARG A 112 -8.58 -4.84 18.57
N MET A 113 -7.67 -4.97 17.61
CA MET A 113 -6.23 -5.06 17.88
C MET A 113 -5.66 -3.78 18.48
N GLU A 114 -6.07 -2.60 17.98
CA GLU A 114 -5.67 -1.31 18.56
C GLU A 114 -6.10 -1.21 20.02
N LYS A 115 -7.35 -1.56 20.34
CA LYS A 115 -7.83 -1.58 21.72
C LYS A 115 -6.98 -2.48 22.61
N LYS A 116 -6.63 -3.69 22.15
CA LYS A 116 -5.77 -4.62 22.90
C LYS A 116 -4.35 -4.11 23.07
N LEU A 117 -3.81 -3.45 22.05
CA LEU A 117 -2.51 -2.80 22.14
C LEU A 117 -2.54 -1.69 23.18
N ASP A 118 -3.57 -0.85 23.18
CA ASP A 118 -3.74 0.23 24.16
C ASP A 118 -3.88 -0.33 25.58
N GLU A 119 -4.68 -1.38 25.78
CA GLU A 119 -4.79 -2.08 27.08
C GLU A 119 -3.44 -2.60 27.57
N ARG A 120 -2.66 -3.25 26.70
CA ARG A 120 -1.31 -3.72 27.05
C ARG A 120 -0.37 -2.56 27.36
N LEU A 121 -0.42 -1.47 26.59
CA LEU A 121 0.40 -0.28 26.82
C LEU A 121 0.08 0.38 28.17
N VAL A 122 -1.19 0.36 28.59
CA VAL A 122 -1.62 0.82 29.92
C VAL A 122 -1.07 -0.08 31.02
N LEU A 123 -1.14 -1.42 30.87
CA LEU A 123 -0.57 -2.37 31.83
C LEU A 123 0.97 -2.21 31.95
N PHE A 124 1.66 -1.94 30.84
CA PHE A 124 3.07 -1.57 30.87
C PHE A 124 3.33 -0.24 31.61
N GLY A 125 2.35 0.65 31.68
CA GLY A 125 2.43 1.88 32.48
C GLY A 125 2.26 1.64 33.98
N ASP A 126 1.34 0.75 34.36
CA ASP A 126 0.94 0.48 35.75
C ASP A 126 1.84 -0.53 36.48
N ASP A 127 2.32 -1.59 35.81
CA ASP A 127 3.27 -2.56 36.40
C ASP A 127 4.63 -1.94 36.76
N ASN A 128 4.90 -0.73 36.27
CA ASN A 128 6.11 0.03 36.54
C ASN A 128 6.07 0.86 37.84
N GLN A 129 4.93 0.93 38.55
CA GLN A 129 4.87 1.71 39.80
C GLN A 129 5.21 0.91 41.07
N ASP A 130 4.91 -0.40 41.15
CA ASP A 130 4.90 -1.09 42.45
C ASP A 130 5.95 -2.17 42.70
N GLN A 131 6.80 -2.62 41.74
CA GLN A 131 7.65 -3.80 41.99
C GLN A 131 9.17 -3.79 41.66
N SER A 132 9.81 -2.75 41.10
CA SER A 132 11.26 -2.90 40.81
C SER A 132 12.13 -1.64 40.72
N GLN A 133 12.02 -0.75 41.71
CA GLN A 133 12.81 0.49 41.81
C GLN A 133 14.36 0.36 41.71
N SER A 134 14.95 -0.84 41.81
CA SER A 134 16.41 -0.98 41.79
C SER A 134 17.03 -1.31 40.42
N ASN A 135 16.35 -2.04 39.53
CA ASN A 135 16.95 -2.52 38.27
C ASN A 135 16.32 -1.92 37.02
N HIS A 136 15.09 -1.41 37.10
CA HIS A 136 14.38 -0.88 35.94
C HIS A 136 14.79 0.55 35.57
N SER A 137 15.18 1.38 36.55
CA SER A 137 15.68 2.75 36.33
C SER A 137 16.84 2.78 35.32
N VAL A 138 17.82 1.89 35.48
CA VAL A 138 18.98 1.80 34.58
C VAL A 138 18.58 1.31 33.17
N GLY A 139 17.60 0.42 33.07
CA GLY A 139 17.10 -0.10 31.78
C GLY A 139 16.30 0.94 31.00
N VAL A 140 15.40 1.64 31.67
CA VAL A 140 14.58 2.72 31.11
C VAL A 140 15.46 3.91 30.72
N GLU A 141 16.44 4.29 31.54
CA GLU A 141 17.41 5.33 31.20
C GLU A 141 18.25 4.95 29.98
N LYS A 142 18.70 3.69 29.86
CA LYS A 142 19.43 3.20 28.67
C LYS A 142 18.58 3.22 27.41
N LEU A 143 17.32 2.78 27.48
CA LEU A 143 16.39 2.82 26.36
C LEU A 143 16.08 4.27 25.94
N GLN A 144 15.87 5.15 26.91
CA GLN A 144 15.62 6.56 26.67
C GLN A 144 16.85 7.26 26.06
N LYS A 145 18.06 6.95 26.53
CA LYS A 145 19.31 7.44 25.94
C LYS A 145 19.45 6.98 24.49
N ARG A 146 19.20 5.70 24.22
CA ARG A 146 19.29 5.15 22.86
C ARG A 146 18.22 5.71 21.91
N LYS A 147 17.01 5.95 22.41
CA LYS A 147 15.95 6.67 21.68
C LYS A 147 16.39 8.08 21.31
N ASN A 148 17.04 8.80 22.23
CA ASN A 148 17.54 10.14 21.99
C ASN A 148 18.69 10.13 20.97
N GLU A 149 19.64 9.19 21.08
CA GLU A 149 20.73 9.01 20.11
C GLU A 149 20.19 8.72 18.69
N LEU A 150 19.24 7.80 18.57
CA LEU A 150 18.57 7.50 17.30
C LEU A 150 17.81 8.71 16.74
N SER A 151 17.13 9.48 17.60
CA SER A 151 16.45 10.71 17.19
C SER A 151 17.44 11.76 16.67
N THR A 152 18.62 11.88 17.28
CA THR A 152 19.66 12.81 16.82
C THR A 152 20.28 12.37 15.50
N GLU A 153 20.55 11.07 15.31
CA GLU A 153 21.05 10.52 14.05
C GLU A 153 20.03 10.69 12.92
N LEU A 154 18.75 10.44 13.20
CA LEU A 154 17.69 10.65 12.22
C LEU A 154 17.62 12.13 11.78
N ARG A 155 17.70 13.07 12.74
CA ARG A 155 17.72 14.51 12.41
C ARG A 155 18.95 14.88 11.60
N ARG A 156 20.11 14.31 11.90
CA ARG A 156 21.35 14.54 11.16
C ARG A 156 21.24 14.00 9.73
N LEU A 157 20.68 12.81 9.55
CA LEU A 157 20.44 12.21 8.24
C LEU A 157 19.44 13.02 7.42
N GLN A 158 18.35 13.49 8.04
CA GLN A 158 17.36 14.36 7.41
C GLN A 158 17.98 15.69 6.95
N ALA A 159 18.86 16.28 7.75
CA ALA A 159 19.60 17.49 7.36
C ALA A 159 20.52 17.23 6.16
N SER A 160 21.26 16.12 6.17
CA SER A 160 22.12 15.72 5.05
C SER A 160 21.32 15.46 3.77
N PHE A 161 20.18 14.78 3.86
CA PHE A 161 19.29 14.56 2.72
C PHE A 161 18.78 15.89 2.15
N THR A 162 18.35 16.82 3.01
CA THR A 162 17.90 18.15 2.61
C THR A 162 19.01 18.94 1.91
N GLU A 163 20.25 18.84 2.38
CA GLU A 163 21.42 19.44 1.76
C GLU A 163 21.69 18.85 0.36
N ILE A 164 21.67 17.52 0.24
CA ILE A 164 21.87 16.82 -1.04
C ILE A 164 20.80 17.24 -2.06
N VAL A 165 19.53 17.24 -1.68
CA VAL A 165 18.43 17.68 -2.55
C VAL A 165 18.61 19.15 -2.96
N SER A 166 19.00 20.01 -2.02
CA SER A 166 19.27 21.43 -2.32
C SER A 166 20.41 21.60 -3.32
N ARG A 167 21.48 20.80 -3.20
CA ARG A 167 22.61 20.76 -4.14
C ARG A 167 22.19 20.25 -5.52
N ILE A 168 21.37 19.21 -5.58
CA ILE A 168 20.80 18.70 -6.84
C ILE A 168 19.96 19.80 -7.50
N CYS A 169 18.98 20.36 -6.80
CA CYS A 169 18.12 21.42 -7.33
C CYS A 169 18.91 22.63 -7.84
N SER A 170 19.94 23.05 -7.09
CA SER A 170 20.82 24.16 -7.48
C SER A 170 21.66 23.83 -8.71
N THR A 171 22.22 22.62 -8.75
CA THR A 171 23.03 22.15 -9.89
C THR A 171 22.18 22.00 -11.14
N SER A 172 21.01 21.35 -11.03
CA SER A 172 20.04 21.22 -12.12
C SER A 172 19.55 22.58 -12.60
N SER A 173 19.26 23.52 -11.71
CA SER A 173 18.85 24.88 -12.10
C SER A 173 19.96 25.63 -12.82
N ARG A 174 21.21 25.50 -12.36
CA ARG A 174 22.38 26.08 -13.02
C ARG A 174 22.59 25.48 -14.40
N LEU A 175 22.64 24.15 -14.51
CA LEU A 175 22.77 23.44 -15.77
C LEU A 175 21.62 23.78 -16.72
N PHE A 176 20.40 23.88 -16.22
CA PHE A 176 19.26 24.28 -17.05
C PHE A 176 19.43 25.69 -17.60
N ARG A 177 19.90 26.66 -16.80
CA ARG A 177 20.20 28.02 -17.31
C ARG A 177 21.33 28.01 -18.33
N GLU A 178 22.44 27.34 -18.01
CA GLU A 178 23.62 27.26 -18.86
C GLU A 178 23.32 26.60 -20.20
N TYR A 179 22.61 25.48 -20.21
CA TYR A 179 22.32 24.72 -21.42
C TYR A 179 20.94 25.02 -22.02
N ARG A 180 20.17 25.96 -21.45
CA ARG A 180 18.82 26.34 -21.95
C ARG A 180 18.83 26.62 -23.43
N HIS A 181 19.81 27.40 -23.88
CA HIS A 181 19.95 27.83 -25.26
C HIS A 181 20.37 26.70 -26.23
N LEU A 182 20.85 25.56 -25.72
CA LEU A 182 21.16 24.37 -26.52
C LEU A 182 19.98 23.39 -26.57
N VAL A 183 19.25 23.25 -25.45
CA VAL A 183 18.11 22.33 -25.32
C VAL A 183 16.83 22.92 -25.92
N TRP A 184 16.57 24.21 -25.70
CA TRP A 184 15.36 24.91 -26.16
C TRP A 184 15.20 24.87 -27.68
N PRO A 185 16.24 25.18 -28.50
CA PRO A 185 16.11 25.10 -29.96
C PRO A 185 15.92 23.67 -30.47
N ARG A 186 16.34 22.65 -29.72
CA ARG A 186 16.18 21.25 -30.09
C ARG A 186 14.73 20.80 -29.86
N MET A 187 14.16 21.15 -28.71
CA MET A 187 12.74 20.93 -28.39
C MET A 187 11.83 21.72 -29.34
N SER A 188 12.12 23.00 -29.60
CA SER A 188 11.35 23.80 -30.55
C SER A 188 11.39 23.24 -31.98
N ARG A 189 12.54 22.71 -32.42
CA ARG A 189 12.66 22.04 -33.72
C ARG A 189 11.82 20.75 -33.80
N GLN A 190 11.82 19.94 -32.74
CA GLN A 190 10.99 18.74 -32.69
C GLN A 190 9.50 19.09 -32.68
N ALA A 191 9.08 20.08 -31.89
CA ALA A 191 7.71 20.57 -31.88
C ALA A 191 7.27 21.11 -33.25
N LEU A 192 8.12 21.91 -33.90
CA LEU A 192 7.86 22.41 -35.24
C LEU A 192 7.72 21.28 -36.28
N ALA A 193 8.57 20.25 -36.20
CA ALA A 193 8.49 19.10 -37.10
C ALA A 193 7.16 18.34 -36.94
N VAL A 194 6.74 18.09 -35.70
CA VAL A 194 5.44 17.45 -35.42
C VAL A 194 4.27 18.28 -35.92
N LEU A 195 4.26 19.59 -35.62
CA LEU A 195 3.20 20.50 -36.08
C LEU A 195 3.15 20.58 -37.61
N THR A 196 4.30 20.54 -38.29
CA THR A 196 4.38 20.54 -39.75
C THR A 196 3.77 19.28 -40.36
N GLU A 197 4.08 18.10 -39.81
CA GLU A 197 3.49 16.85 -40.28
C GLU A 197 1.98 16.79 -40.02
N GLN A 198 1.53 17.28 -38.86
CA GLN A 198 0.11 17.41 -38.56
C GLN A 198 -0.61 18.36 -39.55
N ALA A 199 -0.01 19.50 -39.88
CA ALA A 199 -0.56 20.44 -40.85
C ALA A 199 -0.67 19.82 -42.26
N LYS A 200 0.33 19.05 -42.70
CA LYS A 200 0.29 18.33 -43.98
C LYS A 200 -0.83 17.28 -44.00
N ALA A 201 -0.96 16.50 -42.94
CA ALA A 201 -2.02 15.50 -42.82
C ALA A 201 -3.41 16.14 -42.86
N LEU A 202 -3.59 17.26 -42.17
CA LEU A 202 -4.84 18.01 -42.17
C LEU A 202 -5.15 18.55 -43.58
N LEU A 203 -4.16 19.13 -44.26
CA LEU A 203 -4.32 19.65 -45.62
C LEU A 203 -4.73 18.55 -46.61
N LEU A 204 -4.14 17.35 -46.51
CA LEU A 204 -4.53 16.20 -47.32
C LEU A 204 -5.98 15.80 -47.05
N ARG A 205 -6.39 15.80 -45.77
CA ARG A 205 -7.77 15.47 -45.38
C ARG A 205 -8.76 16.50 -45.90
N VAL A 206 -8.43 17.79 -45.83
CA VAL A 206 -9.27 18.87 -46.40
C VAL A 206 -9.40 18.71 -47.92
N LYS A 207 -8.31 18.44 -48.64
CA LYS A 207 -8.36 18.18 -50.09
C LYS A 207 -9.21 16.96 -50.45
N SER A 208 -9.12 15.90 -49.66
CA SER A 208 -9.96 14.71 -49.84
C SER A 208 -11.45 15.04 -49.62
N LEU A 209 -11.75 15.79 -48.55
CA LEU A 209 -13.10 16.22 -48.24
C LEU A 209 -13.67 17.11 -49.35
N GLN A 210 -12.88 18.05 -49.86
CA GLN A 210 -13.27 18.93 -50.96
C GLN A 210 -13.64 18.12 -52.21
N LYS A 211 -12.81 17.16 -52.60
CA LYS A 211 -13.13 16.26 -53.73
C LYS A 211 -14.41 15.46 -53.49
N SER A 212 -14.63 15.00 -52.26
CA SER A 212 -15.86 14.27 -51.89
C SER A 212 -17.10 15.16 -51.97
N ILE A 213 -17.00 16.42 -51.56
CA ILE A 213 -18.08 17.42 -51.66
C ILE A 213 -18.36 17.72 -53.14
N GLU A 214 -17.34 17.99 -53.94
CA GLU A 214 -17.48 18.24 -55.38
C GLU A 214 -18.14 17.05 -56.09
N TYR A 215 -17.69 15.83 -55.80
CA TYR A 215 -18.32 14.60 -56.28
C TYR A 215 -19.80 14.52 -55.88
N SER A 216 -20.10 14.69 -54.59
CA SER A 216 -21.48 14.62 -54.08
C SER A 216 -22.38 15.71 -54.66
N ALA A 217 -21.85 16.91 -54.91
CA ALA A 217 -22.60 18.01 -55.53
C ALA A 217 -22.87 17.76 -57.03
N SER A 218 -22.02 16.98 -57.70
CA SER A 218 -22.22 16.60 -59.11
C SER A 218 -23.18 15.43 -59.31
N GLN A 219 -23.49 14.68 -58.25
CA GLN A 219 -24.46 13.60 -58.29
C GLN A 219 -25.87 14.21 -58.41
N PRO A 220 -26.72 13.70 -59.32
CA PRO A 220 -28.12 14.12 -59.37
C PRO A 220 -28.80 13.77 -58.04
N SER A 221 -29.64 14.67 -57.53
CA SER A 221 -30.35 14.44 -56.26
C SER A 221 -31.23 13.19 -56.37
N GLU A 222 -30.90 12.15 -55.60
CA GLU A 222 -31.74 10.95 -55.47
C GLU A 222 -33.15 11.33 -55.01
N THR A 223 -33.28 12.31 -54.10
CA THR A 223 -34.58 12.87 -53.70
C THR A 223 -35.35 13.45 -54.88
N LEU A 224 -34.68 14.17 -55.79
CA LEU A 224 -35.32 14.71 -57.00
C LEU A 224 -35.74 13.60 -57.97
N ASN A 225 -34.94 12.53 -58.09
CA ASN A 225 -35.29 11.39 -58.94
C ASN A 225 -36.47 10.60 -58.35
N ILE A 226 -36.49 10.34 -57.05
CA ILE A 226 -37.60 9.69 -56.33
C ILE A 226 -38.87 10.55 -56.42
N LEU A 227 -38.75 11.87 -56.27
CA LEU A 227 -39.91 12.79 -56.40
C LEU A 227 -40.48 12.82 -57.82
N LYS A 228 -39.65 12.65 -58.85
CA LYS A 228 -40.13 12.49 -60.23
C LYS A 228 -40.84 11.15 -60.42
N GLU A 229 -40.31 10.08 -59.83
CA GLU A 229 -40.89 8.74 -59.89
C GLU A 229 -42.25 8.63 -59.16
N ILE A 230 -42.48 9.44 -58.12
CA ILE A 230 -43.77 9.52 -57.41
C ILE A 230 -44.81 10.34 -58.21
N HIS A 231 -44.38 11.14 -59.19
CA HIS A 231 -45.27 12.03 -59.96
C HIS A 231 -45.64 11.49 -61.37
N GLU A 232 -45.09 10.32 -61.75
CA GLU A 232 -45.54 9.50 -62.90
C GLU A 232 -46.52 8.40 -62.43
#